data_AF-B8ISV5-F1
#
_entry.id   AF-B8ISV5-F1
#
_cell.length_a   1.000
_cell.length_b   1.000
_cell.length_c   1.000
_cell.angle_alpha   90.00
_cell.angle_beta   90.00
_cell.angle_gamma   90.00
#
_symmetry.space_group_name_H-M   'P 1'
#
loop_
_entity.id
_entity.type
_entity.pdbx_description
1 polymer ?
#
loop_
_entity_poly.entity_id
_entity_poly.type
_entity_poly.pdbx_seq_one_letter_code
_entity_poly.pdbx_strand_id
1 'polypeptide(L)'
;MNDESDQPALPPRVREHLARQLRATYNRRAEKPDYLGDPGLPPDFDPQLRRLERRLKAQEAGTEAVEAALREIGRGGPAEPEAR
;
A
#
# COMPACT_ATOMS: atom_id res chain seq x y z
N MET A 1 18.47 23.22 2.66
CA MET A 1 17.61 22.27 1.92
C MET A 1 17.33 22.97 0.60
N ASN A 2 17.99 22.55 -0.48
CA ASN A 2 17.87 23.21 -1.78
C ASN A 2 16.76 22.50 -2.55
N ASP A 3 15.74 23.26 -2.96
CA ASP A 3 14.65 22.82 -3.84
C ASP A 3 15.22 22.45 -5.23
N GLU A 4 15.37 21.15 -5.49
CA GLU A 4 15.79 20.56 -6.77
C GLU A 4 14.65 20.48 -7.80
N SER A 5 13.61 21.32 -7.68
CA SER A 5 12.40 21.27 -8.51
C SER A 5 12.29 22.39 -9.54
N ASP A 6 13.39 23.07 -9.88
CA ASP A 6 13.41 24.15 -10.88
C ASP A 6 14.15 23.77 -12.18
N GLN A 7 14.07 22.49 -12.58
CA GLN A 7 14.45 22.12 -13.95
C GLN A 7 13.34 22.56 -14.91
N PRO A 8 13.63 23.41 -15.92
CA PRO A 8 12.64 23.77 -16.92
C PRO A 8 12.14 22.50 -17.59
N ALA A 9 10.84 22.23 -17.43
CA ALA A 9 10.23 21.01 -17.94
C ALA A 9 10.51 20.90 -19.44
N LEU A 10 11.31 19.92 -19.83
CA LEU A 10 11.73 19.65 -21.22
C LEU A 10 10.56 19.85 -22.20
N PRO A 11 10.78 20.35 -23.43
CA PRO A 11 9.70 20.51 -24.40
C PRO A 11 8.87 19.21 -24.56
N PRO A 12 7.54 19.29 -24.76
CA PRO A 12 6.67 18.10 -24.73
C PRO A 12 7.10 16.97 -25.66
N ARG A 13 7.62 17.31 -26.85
CA ARG A 13 8.14 16.33 -27.83
C ARG A 13 9.38 15.61 -27.32
N VAL A 14 10.27 16.33 -26.64
CA VAL A 14 11.50 15.78 -26.05
C VAL A 14 11.15 14.88 -24.87
N ARG A 15 10.19 15.28 -24.02
CA ARG A 15 9.69 14.43 -22.93
C ARG A 15 9.09 13.13 -23.45
N GLU A 16 8.23 13.19 -24.47
CA GLU A 16 7.60 11.99 -25.00
C GLU A 16 8.59 11.08 -25.72
N HIS A 17 9.58 11.66 -26.40
CA HIS A 17 10.67 10.89 -27.00
C HIS A 17 11.52 10.20 -25.94
N LEU A 18 11.93 10.93 -24.90
CA LEU A 18 12.70 10.40 -23.78
C LEU A 18 11.90 9.35 -23.01
N ALA A 19 10.61 9.59 -22.74
CA ALA A 19 9.73 8.63 -22.09
C ALA A 19 9.61 7.33 -22.90
N ARG A 20 9.46 7.40 -24.22
CA ARG A 20 9.49 6.20 -25.08
C ARG A 20 10.82 5.47 -25.01
N GLN A 21 11.95 6.18 -25.03
CA GLN A 21 13.27 5.57 -24.90
C GLN A 21 13.46 4.91 -23.53
N LEU A 22 13.10 5.59 -22.44
CA LEU A 22 13.19 5.06 -21.08
C LEU A 22 12.30 3.82 -20.92
N ARG A 23 11.03 3.89 -21.35
CA ARG A 23 10.14 2.71 -21.33
C ARG A 23 10.71 1.57 -22.16
N ALA A 24 11.21 1.85 -23.37
CA ALA A 24 11.81 0.81 -24.20
C ALA A 24 13.06 0.18 -23.56
N THR A 25 13.90 0.99 -22.89
CA THR A 25 15.12 0.51 -22.23
C THR A 25 14.81 -0.26 -20.94
N TYR A 26 14.00 0.31 -20.04
CA TYR A 26 13.64 -0.33 -18.78
C TYR A 26 12.72 -1.54 -18.97
N ASN A 27 11.88 -1.57 -20.02
CA ASN A 27 11.06 -2.76 -20.33
C ASN A 27 11.83 -3.84 -21.12
N ARG A 28 12.96 -3.52 -21.79
CA ARG A 28 13.76 -4.52 -22.52
C ARG A 28 14.93 -5.11 -21.74
N ARG A 29 15.37 -4.46 -20.64
CA ARG A 29 16.58 -4.87 -19.90
C ARG A 29 16.37 -5.26 -18.44
N ALA A 30 15.19 -5.07 -17.88
CA ALA A 30 14.93 -5.62 -16.56
C ALA A 30 14.30 -7.00 -16.74
N GLU A 31 15.05 -8.06 -16.40
CA GLU A 31 14.40 -9.20 -15.77
C GLU A 31 13.50 -8.65 -14.66
N LYS A 32 12.33 -9.27 -14.45
CA LYS A 32 11.41 -8.87 -13.38
C LYS A 32 12.27 -8.62 -12.14
N PRO A 33 12.24 -7.41 -11.54
CA PRO A 33 13.19 -7.12 -10.48
C PRO A 33 13.10 -8.20 -9.41
N ASP A 34 14.23 -8.67 -8.87
CA ASP A 34 14.31 -9.74 -7.86
C ASP A 34 13.57 -9.42 -6.54
N TYR A 35 12.83 -8.31 -6.48
CA TYR A 35 11.95 -7.95 -5.37
C TYR A 35 10.47 -7.95 -5.77
N LEU A 36 10.17 -8.02 -7.07
CA LEU A 36 8.83 -8.17 -7.60
C LEU A 36 8.54 -9.67 -7.65
N GLY A 37 7.99 -10.21 -6.57
CA GLY A 37 7.57 -11.61 -6.47
C GLY A 37 8.68 -12.63 -6.23
N ASP A 38 9.86 -12.19 -5.83
CA ASP A 38 10.86 -13.03 -5.15
C ASP A 38 10.67 -12.89 -3.63
N PRO A 39 10.98 -13.91 -2.82
CA PRO A 39 10.74 -13.90 -1.38
C PRO A 39 11.68 -12.95 -0.60
N GLY A 40 12.71 -12.39 -1.26
CA GLY A 40 13.69 -11.47 -0.67
C GLY A 40 13.40 -10.01 -1.02
N LEU A 41 12.34 -9.44 -0.44
CA LEU A 41 12.17 -7.98 -0.44
C LEU A 41 13.41 -7.30 0.15
N PRO A 42 13.86 -6.14 -0.37
CA PRO A 42 14.98 -5.43 0.23
C PRO A 42 14.65 -5.12 1.70
N PRO A 43 15.57 -5.40 2.64
CA PRO A 43 15.31 -5.26 4.08
C PRO A 43 14.83 -3.86 4.48
N ASP A 44 15.19 -2.84 3.70
CA ASP A 44 14.79 -1.45 3.89
C ASP A 44 13.27 -1.21 3.78
N PHE A 45 12.53 -2.14 3.17
CA PHE A 45 11.07 -2.10 3.08
C PHE A 45 10.36 -2.82 4.23
N ASP A 46 11.06 -3.59 5.06
CA ASP A 46 10.47 -4.34 6.18
C ASP A 46 9.64 -3.47 7.13
N PRO A 47 10.10 -2.26 7.54
CA PRO A 47 9.31 -1.39 8.43
C PRO A 47 7.95 -0.99 7.83
N GLN A 48 7.94 -0.68 6.53
CA GLN A 48 6.78 -0.21 5.77
C GLN A 48 5.81 -1.37 5.54
N LEU A 49 6.33 -2.56 5.23
CA LEU A 49 5.54 -3.79 5.09
C LEU A 49 4.87 -4.17 6.40
N ARG A 50 5.61 -4.18 7.52
CA ARG A 50 5.04 -4.45 8.86
C ARG A 50 3.95 -3.45 9.22
N ARG A 51 4.12 -2.17 8.87
CA ARG A 51 3.07 -1.15 9.09
C ARG A 51 1.82 -1.43 8.27
N LEU A 52 1.98 -1.85 7.02
CA LEU A 52 0.87 -2.19 6.14
C LEU A 52 0.11 -3.43 6.65
N GLU A 53 0.83 -4.49 7.01
CA GLU A 53 0.26 -5.72 7.56
C GLU A 53 -0.55 -5.46 8.83
N ARG A 54 -0.03 -4.64 9.75
CA ARG A 54 -0.76 -4.24 10.97
C ARG A 54 -2.05 -3.51 10.64
N ARG A 55 -2.00 -2.58 9.69
CA ARG A 55 -3.18 -1.81 9.29
C ARG A 55 -4.24 -2.71 8.67
N LEU A 56 -3.83 -3.66 7.83
CA LEU A 56 -4.73 -4.62 7.20
C LEU A 56 -5.42 -5.50 8.25
N LYS A 57 -4.63 -6.10 9.16
CA LYS A 57 -5.17 -6.93 10.25
C LYS A 57 -6.12 -6.16 11.16
N ALA A 58 -5.80 -4.91 11.48
CA ALA A 58 -6.68 -4.06 12.30
C ALA A 58 -8.00 -3.74 11.58
N GLN A 59 -7.95 -3.55 10.26
CA GLN A 59 -9.14 -3.33 9.45
C GLN A 59 -10.03 -4.58 9.38
N GLU A 60 -9.44 -5.76 9.18
CA GLU A 60 -10.16 -7.05 9.19
C GLU A 60 -10.82 -7.29 10.54
N ALA A 61 -10.05 -7.21 11.63
CA ALA A 61 -10.56 -7.39 12.98
C ALA A 61 -11.65 -6.35 13.34
N GLY A 62 -11.49 -5.09 12.90
CA GLY A 62 -12.49 -4.05 13.10
C GLY A 62 -13.79 -4.34 12.34
N THR A 63 -13.69 -4.86 11.11
CA THR A 63 -14.85 -5.24 10.30
C THR A 63 -15.61 -6.40 10.95
N GLU A 64 -14.89 -7.43 11.40
CA GLU A 64 -15.48 -8.56 12.12
C GLU A 64 -16.15 -8.13 13.44
N ALA A 65 -15.52 -7.23 14.20
CA ALA A 65 -16.08 -6.71 15.44
C ALA A 65 -17.38 -5.93 15.22
N VAL A 66 -17.43 -5.08 14.18
CA VAL A 66 -18.65 -4.36 13.81
C VAL A 66 -19.74 -5.33 13.34
N GLU A 67 -19.39 -6.32 12.52
CA GLU A 67 -20.36 -7.33 12.09
C GLU A 67 -20.93 -8.11 13.27
N ALA A 68 -20.09 -8.51 14.22
CA ALA A 68 -20.51 -9.19 15.45
C ALA A 68 -21.46 -8.31 16.28
N ALA A 69 -21.09 -7.05 16.49
CA ALA A 69 -21.93 -6.09 17.24
C ALA A 69 -23.28 -5.86 16.55
N LEU A 70 -23.32 -5.72 15.22
CA LEU A 70 -24.57 -5.56 14.47
C LEU A 70 -25.45 -6.82 14.55
N ARG A 71 -24.86 -8.02 14.51
CA ARG A 71 -25.59 -9.28 14.72
C ARG A 71 -26.16 -9.40 16.13
N GLU A 72 -25.44 -8.95 17.15
CA GLU A 72 -25.90 -8.92 18.53
C GLU A 72 -27.07 -7.94 18.73
N ILE A 73 -26.94 -6.72 18.19
CA ILE A 73 -28.02 -5.72 18.20
C ILE A 73 -29.27 -6.27 17.50
N GLY A 74 -29.10 -6.89 16.32
CA GLY A 74 -30.21 -7.50 15.57
C GLY A 74 -30.87 -8.70 16.25
N ARG A 75 -30.19 -9.33 17.21
CA ARG A 75 -30.71 -10.46 18.00
C ARG A 75 -31.44 -10.05 19.29
N GLY A 76 -31.48 -8.75 19.62
CA GLY A 76 -32.20 -8.26 20.81
C GLY A 76 -31.39 -7.41 21.79
N GLY A 77 -30.18 -6.97 21.42
CA GLY A 77 -29.36 -6.05 22.22
C GLY A 77 -28.51 -6.74 23.29
N PRO A 78 -27.45 -6.08 23.77
CA PRO A 78 -26.51 -6.68 24.72
C PRO A 78 -27.23 -7.01 26.03
N ALA A 79 -27.05 -8.24 26.51
CA ALA A 79 -27.51 -8.65 27.84
C ALA A 79 -26.85 -7.71 28.86
N GLU A 80 -27.66 -6.96 29.61
CA GLU A 80 -27.19 -6.11 30.69
C GLU A 80 -26.29 -6.94 31.62
N PRO A 81 -25.11 -6.43 32.00
CA PRO A 81 -24.28 -7.13 32.97
C PRO A 81 -25.02 -7.14 34.31
N GLU A 82 -25.36 -8.34 34.81
CA GLU A 82 -25.87 -8.53 36.17
C GLU A 82 -24.89 -7.90 37.16
N ALA A 83 -25.27 -6.74 37.70
CA ALA A 83 -24.62 -6.12 38.83
C ALA A 83 -24.77 -7.04 40.04
N ARG A 84 -23.64 -7.43 40.62
CA ARG A 84 -23.54 -8.22 41.85
C ARG A 84 -23.14 -7.35 43.02
#